data_AF-A0A2E2C5F6-F1
#
_entry.id   AF-A0A2E2C5F6-F1
#
_cell.length_a   1.000
_cell.length_b   1.000
_cell.length_c   1.000
_cell.angle_alpha   90.00
_cell.angle_beta   90.00
_cell.angle_gamma   90.00
#
_symmetry.space_group_name_H-M   'P 1'
#
loop_
_entity.id
_entity.type
_entity.pdbx_description
1 polymer ?
#
loop_
_entity_poly.entity_id
_entity_poly.type
_entity_poly.pdbx_seq_one_letter_code
_entity_poly.pdbx_strand_id
1 'polypeptide(L)'
;MDELNSHFLKARLQGIISSIENEDSRARTERISWSLATDFNKILEQFCEAYPDHKDSFPGGISGSHGRKLGVADASFLDLRVKAEQVVKVIELLTEGA
;
A
#
# COMPACT_ATOMS: atom_id res chain seq x y z
N MET A 1 6.71 -12.10 -12.57
CA MET A 1 5.43 -11.39 -12.76
C MET A 1 5.40 -10.85 -14.17
N ASP A 2 4.29 -10.95 -14.91
CA ASP A 2 4.19 -10.29 -16.23
C ASP A 2 3.82 -8.80 -16.06
N GLU A 3 4.08 -7.99 -17.09
CA GLU A 3 3.82 -6.53 -17.08
C GLU A 3 2.35 -6.24 -16.76
N LEU A 4 1.42 -7.03 -17.32
CA LEU A 4 0.00 -6.88 -17.10
C LEU A 4 -0.40 -7.03 -15.61
N ASN A 5 0.16 -8.02 -14.91
CA ASN A 5 -0.06 -8.22 -13.49
C ASN A 5 0.48 -7.05 -12.66
N SER A 6 1.66 -6.51 -13.00
CA SER A 6 2.20 -5.32 -12.32
C SER A 6 1.30 -4.09 -12.51
N HIS A 7 0.75 -3.90 -13.71
CA HIS A 7 -0.22 -2.82 -13.98
C HIS A 7 -1.52 -2.98 -13.18
N PHE A 8 -2.05 -4.21 -13.05
CA PHE A 8 -3.24 -4.45 -12.23
C PHE A 8 -3.00 -4.16 -10.74
N LEU A 9 -1.86 -4.57 -10.20
CA LEU A 9 -1.51 -4.30 -8.80
C LEU A 9 -1.26 -2.80 -8.57
N LYS A 10 -0.60 -2.11 -9.50
CA LYS A 10 -0.44 -0.64 -9.48
C LYS A 10 -1.81 0.05 -9.48
N ALA A 11 -2.72 -0.36 -10.36
CA ALA A 11 -4.07 0.19 -10.45
C ALA A 11 -4.87 0.01 -9.14
N ARG A 12 -4.70 -1.13 -8.45
CA ARG A 12 -5.33 -1.36 -7.14
C ARG A 12 -4.82 -0.38 -6.08
N LEU A 13 -3.51 -0.11 -6.05
CA LEU A 13 -2.93 0.90 -5.14
C LEU A 13 -3.42 2.32 -5.49
N GLN A 14 -3.49 2.65 -6.78
CA GLN A 14 -4.06 3.93 -7.24
C GLN A 14 -5.53 4.08 -6.84
N GLY A 15 -6.31 3.00 -6.87
CA GLY A 15 -7.67 2.97 -6.33
C GLY A 15 -7.73 3.31 -4.85
N ILE A 16 -6.88 2.69 -4.02
CA ILE A 16 -6.77 2.99 -2.58
C ILE A 16 -6.44 4.48 -2.37
N ILE A 17 -5.45 5.00 -3.09
CA ILE A 17 -5.05 6.42 -3.01
C ILE A 17 -6.24 7.32 -3.33
N SER A 18 -6.88 7.09 -4.47
CA SER A 18 -8.00 7.91 -4.97
C SER A 18 -9.19 7.89 -4.01
N SER A 19 -9.52 6.74 -3.43
CA SER A 19 -10.59 6.66 -2.43
C SER A 19 -10.27 7.51 -1.21
N ILE A 20 -9.04 7.46 -0.68
CA ILE A 20 -8.63 8.24 0.50
C ILE A 20 -8.56 9.75 0.19
N GLU A 21 -8.17 10.14 -1.02
CA GLU A 21 -8.12 11.55 -1.43
C GLU A 21 -9.49 12.21 -1.52
N ASN A 22 -10.56 11.43 -1.68
CA ASN A 22 -11.93 11.92 -1.72
C ASN A 22 -12.60 11.96 -0.33
N GLU A 23 -11.94 11.42 0.70
CA GLU A 23 -12.44 11.46 2.08
C GLU A 23 -12.15 12.80 2.77
N ASP A 24 -12.99 13.14 3.77
CA ASP A 24 -12.80 14.32 4.62
C ASP A 24 -11.42 14.29 5.30
N SER A 25 -10.76 15.45 5.37
CA SER A 25 -9.53 15.70 6.14
C SER A 25 -9.51 15.07 7.53
N ARG A 26 -10.65 15.04 8.25
CA ARG A 26 -10.75 14.44 9.58
C ARG A 26 -10.62 12.92 9.54
N ALA A 27 -11.29 12.27 8.58
CA ALA A 27 -11.25 10.82 8.38
C ALA A 27 -9.84 10.34 8.03
N ARG A 28 -9.01 11.17 7.35
CA ARG A 28 -7.64 10.80 6.98
C ARG A 28 -6.70 10.55 8.16
N THR A 29 -7.00 11.14 9.32
CA THR A 29 -6.23 10.94 10.56
C THR A 29 -6.69 9.73 11.37
N GLU A 30 -7.82 9.13 10.99
CA GLU A 30 -8.34 7.93 11.66
C GLU A 30 -7.54 6.70 11.26
N ARG A 31 -7.55 5.69 12.15
CA ARG A 31 -6.85 4.42 11.92
C ARG A 31 -7.58 3.61 10.86
N ILE A 32 -6.81 2.96 9.98
CA ILE A 32 -7.37 2.03 9.01
C ILE A 32 -7.81 0.71 9.67
N SER A 33 -8.71 0.00 9.01
CA SER A 33 -9.05 -1.35 9.41
C SER A 33 -7.86 -2.30 9.22
N TRP A 34 -7.83 -3.36 10.03
CA TRP A 34 -6.83 -4.41 9.88
C TRP A 34 -6.94 -5.14 8.52
N SER A 35 -8.16 -5.25 7.97
CA SER A 35 -8.34 -5.86 6.64
C SER A 35 -7.65 -5.04 5.56
N LEU A 36 -7.80 -3.71 5.61
CA LEU A 36 -7.19 -2.81 4.63
C LEU A 36 -5.66 -2.84 4.71
N ALA A 37 -5.11 -2.89 5.93
CA ALA A 37 -3.67 -3.10 6.14
C ALA A 37 -3.19 -4.44 5.57
N THR A 38 -3.95 -5.51 5.79
CA THR A 38 -3.63 -6.86 5.28
C THR A 38 -3.65 -6.89 3.75
N ASP A 39 -4.64 -6.25 3.12
CA ASP A 39 -4.74 -6.21 1.66
C ASP A 39 -3.61 -5.39 1.04
N PHE A 40 -3.23 -4.26 1.64
CA PHE A 40 -2.04 -3.51 1.25
C PHE A 40 -0.77 -4.37 1.37
N ASN A 41 -0.57 -5.04 2.51
CA ASN A 41 0.62 -5.86 2.74
C ASN A 41 0.74 -7.02 1.74
N LYS A 42 -0.38 -7.63 1.33
CA LYS A 42 -0.37 -8.67 0.27
C LYS A 42 0.06 -8.12 -1.08
N ILE A 43 -0.38 -6.91 -1.44
CA ILE A 43 0.04 -6.27 -2.70
C ILE A 43 1.54 -5.96 -2.63
N LEU A 44 2.00 -5.40 -1.51
CA LEU A 44 3.42 -5.12 -1.27
C LEU A 44 4.28 -6.39 -1.35
N GLU A 45 3.84 -7.49 -0.74
CA GLU A 45 4.53 -8.78 -0.79
C GLU A 45 4.68 -9.28 -2.23
N GLN A 46 3.62 -9.23 -3.02
CA GLN A 46 3.67 -9.61 -4.45
C GLN A 46 4.68 -8.76 -5.24
N PHE A 47 4.79 -7.46 -4.94
CA PHE A 47 5.82 -6.62 -5.56
C PHE A 47 7.23 -6.97 -5.09
N CYS A 48 7.43 -7.21 -3.79
CA CYS A 48 8.73 -7.63 -3.27
C CYS A 48 9.19 -8.96 -3.87
N GLU A 49 8.26 -9.90 -4.10
CA GLU A 49 8.53 -11.18 -4.76
C GLU A 49 8.84 -11.01 -6.26
N ALA A 50 8.19 -10.05 -6.92
CA ALA A 50 8.43 -9.76 -8.33
C ALA A 50 9.76 -9.03 -8.59
N TYR A 51 10.19 -8.20 -7.64
CA TYR A 51 11.39 -7.37 -7.75
C TYR A 51 12.32 -7.58 -6.54
N PRO A 52 12.88 -8.79 -6.36
CA PRO A 52 13.66 -9.15 -5.17
C PRO A 52 14.91 -8.27 -4.99
N ASP A 53 15.57 -7.90 -6.09
CA ASP A 53 16.76 -7.04 -6.08
C ASP A 53 16.47 -5.60 -5.64
N HIS A 54 15.18 -5.22 -5.58
CA HIS A 54 14.71 -3.90 -5.19
C HIS A 54 13.80 -3.93 -3.96
N LYS A 55 13.77 -5.05 -3.22
CA LYS A 55 12.91 -5.22 -2.05
C LYS A 55 13.08 -4.08 -1.02
N ASP A 56 14.32 -3.65 -0.79
CA ASP A 56 14.64 -2.59 0.17
C ASP A 56 14.22 -1.18 -0.30
N SER A 57 13.85 -1.03 -1.58
CA SER A 57 13.29 0.21 -2.13
C SER A 57 11.80 0.39 -1.80
N PHE A 58 11.09 -0.69 -1.45
CA PHE A 58 9.69 -0.62 -1.07
C PHE A 58 9.51 -0.21 0.40
N PRO A 59 8.43 0.50 0.75
CA PRO A 59 8.15 0.81 2.15
C PRO A 59 7.84 -0.46 2.95
N GLY A 60 8.17 -0.43 4.25
CA GLY A 60 7.77 -1.48 5.17
C GLY A 60 6.25 -1.64 5.27
N GLY A 61 5.80 -2.89 5.43
CA GLY A 61 4.40 -3.23 5.63
C GLY A 61 3.78 -2.56 6.86
N ILE A 62 2.46 -2.55 6.89
CA ILE A 62 1.69 -1.99 8.01
C ILE A 62 1.53 -3.06 9.10
N SER A 63 2.04 -2.77 10.28
CA SER A 63 1.84 -3.59 11.48
C SER A 63 0.50 -3.31 12.14
N GLY A 64 0.05 -4.24 12.98
CA GLY A 64 -1.12 -4.06 13.82
C GLY A 64 -1.05 -5.00 15.01
N SER A 65 -1.58 -4.54 16.14
CA SER A 65 -1.71 -5.38 17.33
C SER A 65 -2.80 -6.42 17.10
N HIS A 66 -2.42 -7.67 16.84
CA HIS A 66 -3.31 -8.81 16.88
C HIS A 66 -3.62 -9.14 18.36
N GLY A 67 -4.44 -8.30 19.01
CA GLY A 67 -4.77 -8.47 20.42
C GLY A 67 -5.48 -7.26 21.05
N ARG A 68 -6.62 -7.53 21.68
CA ARG A 68 -7.48 -6.66 22.51
C ARG A 68 -8.12 -5.41 21.88
N LYS A 69 -7.60 -4.83 20.80
CA LYS A 69 -8.30 -3.82 19.97
C LYS A 69 -8.61 -4.42 18.60
N LEU A 70 -9.61 -5.29 18.55
CA LEU A 70 -10.02 -6.02 17.35
C LEU A 70 -10.42 -5.03 16.23
N GLY A 71 -9.68 -5.07 15.11
CA GLY A 71 -10.13 -4.51 13.84
C GLY A 71 -9.38 -3.29 13.30
N VAL A 72 -8.41 -2.71 14.02
CA VAL A 72 -7.65 -1.53 13.55
C VAL A 72 -6.15 -1.83 13.40
N ALA A 73 -5.54 -1.29 12.36
CA ALA A 73 -4.09 -1.35 12.17
C ALA A 73 -3.38 -0.21 12.91
N ASP A 74 -2.06 -0.31 13.02
CA ASP A 74 -1.21 0.76 13.57
C ASP A 74 -0.77 1.74 12.47
N ALA A 75 -1.75 2.20 11.69
CA ALA A 75 -1.58 3.18 10.61
C ALA A 75 -2.89 3.96 10.42
N SER A 76 -2.76 5.23 10.06
CA SER A 76 -3.87 6.06 9.62
C SER A 76 -4.14 5.90 8.11
N PHE A 77 -5.30 6.39 7.65
CA PHE A 77 -5.57 6.50 6.21
C PHE A 77 -4.52 7.35 5.48
N LEU A 78 -4.00 8.39 6.13
CA LEU A 78 -2.89 9.19 5.60
C LEU A 78 -1.61 8.34 5.45
N ASP A 79 -1.24 7.56 6.46
CA ASP A 79 -0.06 6.69 6.40
C ASP A 79 -0.17 5.66 5.28
N LEU A 80 -1.36 5.07 5.13
CA LEU A 80 -1.64 4.13 4.04
C LEU A 80 -1.50 4.80 2.68
N ARG A 81 -2.02 6.02 2.51
CA ARG A 81 -1.91 6.77 1.25
C ARG A 81 -0.45 7.02 0.90
N VAL A 82 0.33 7.54 1.83
CA VAL A 82 1.77 7.82 1.64
C VAL A 82 2.52 6.54 1.25
N LYS A 83 2.27 5.43 1.93
CA LYS A 83 2.89 4.14 1.61
C LYS A 83 2.48 3.63 0.22
N ALA A 84 1.20 3.74 -0.14
CA ALA A 84 0.73 3.34 -1.45
C ALA A 84 1.34 4.20 -2.58
N GLU A 85 1.45 5.52 -2.38
CA GLU A 85 2.12 6.45 -3.29
C GLU A 85 3.59 6.06 -3.50
N GLN A 86 4.31 5.73 -2.42
CA GLN A 86 5.69 5.27 -2.49
C GLN A 86 5.83 3.99 -3.31
N VAL A 87 4.97 2.99 -3.07
CA VAL A 87 5.00 1.73 -3.85
C VAL A 87 4.74 2.01 -5.34
N VAL A 88 3.71 2.81 -5.66
CA VAL A 88 3.41 3.20 -7.04
C VAL A 88 4.61 3.87 -7.70
N LYS A 89 5.29 4.79 -6.98
CA LYS A 89 6.43 5.50 -7.54
C LYS A 89 7.65 4.61 -7.79
N VAL A 90 7.90 3.66 -6.89
CA VAL A 90 8.96 2.65 -7.08
C VAL A 90 8.67 1.81 -8.33
N ILE A 91 7.43 1.36 -8.52
CA ILE A 91 7.05 0.56 -9.68
C ILE A 91 7.22 1.36 -10.97
N GLU A 92 6.77 2.61 -11.01
CA GLU A 92 6.96 3.50 -12.18
C GLU A 92 8.42 3.56 -12.62
N LEU A 93 9.34 3.73 -11.66
CA LEU A 93 10.77 3.77 -11.95
C LEU A 93 11.30 2.43 -12.47
N LEU A 94 10.75 1.31 -12.00
CA LEU A 94 11.16 -0.03 -12.40
C LEU A 94 10.58 -0.47 -13.75
N THR A 95 9.39 -0.01 -14.13
CA THR A 95 8.65 -0.51 -15.31
C THR A 95 8.58 0.48 -16.46
N GLU A 96 8.52 1.79 -16.19
CA GLU A 96 8.25 2.81 -17.21
C GLU A 96 9.52 3.59 -17.61
N GLY A 97 10.63 3.38 -16.89
CA GLY A 97 11.86 4.15 -17.05
C GLY A 97 11.74 5.55 -16.43
N ALA A 98 12.86 6.07 -15.92
CA ALA A 98 12.93 7.41 -15.33
C ALA A 98 12.77 8.53 -16.37
#